data_AF-A0A8B6E7L3-F1
#
_entry.id   AF-A0A8B6E7L3-F1
#
_cell.length_a   1.000
_cell.length_b   1.000
_cell.length_c   1.000
_cell.angle_alpha   90.00
_cell.angle_beta   90.00
_cell.angle_gamma   90.00
#
_symmetry.space_group_name_H-M   'P 1'
#
loop_
_entity.id
_entity.type
_entity.pdbx_description
1 polymer ?
#
loop_
_entity_poly.entity_id
_entity_poly.type
_entity_poly.pdbx_seq_one_letter_code
_entity_poly.pdbx_strand_id
1 'polypeptide(L)'
;MAGVGNKLMESKIHPTGRNLQAFGMEDFSSPSQFDTGGGTNSRLMMTRDQIDERRARTQERLTLEDVRFSDMRKKVPLMGRVPLSKMMNSDQEDKSFEKQKLDHIAFIRQNFKQLECQQFVPAPNQQKIEKTEALKCHCGEILKNHVPNEFTPVGKRNFGNLIPADLKPFINPNNLGSKPPEKFPPLEWKADQAIKVKNTTSFGKIKFTGMEQVGGMKPAKYLRLKDEEQPDSVGLAIKLMKDHWRIMEPNTPSLIISVVGGAKNFKLNGKMRETFQSGLIKASQTTNAWLITSGFNMGVMKEVGLAVREGQSFEWYKDRFAHVLRCIGIAPWGYVKNRHVLTDHNINVQGKFDKIAEYKTSNVIEHAKPVPLNSDHTHFIFVDDGYRNLYRGVAKFRARFEKKLSDSIEHGKSKC
;
A
#
# COMPACT_ATOMS: atom_id res chain seq x y z
N MET A 1 10.89 -39.65 -42.92
CA MET A 1 11.29 -40.89 -42.24
C MET A 1 12.14 -40.46 -41.04
N ALA A 2 11.69 -40.67 -39.80
CA ALA A 2 11.97 -41.86 -38.96
C ALA A 2 13.47 -41.97 -38.56
N GLY A 3 13.89 -42.03 -37.28
CA GLY A 3 13.16 -41.81 -36.01
C GLY A 3 13.32 -42.93 -34.97
N VAL A 4 14.37 -42.88 -34.14
CA VAL A 4 14.67 -43.75 -32.96
C VAL A 4 15.56 -42.94 -31.98
N GLY A 5 15.54 -43.08 -30.64
CA GLY A 5 14.60 -43.79 -29.75
C GLY A 5 15.20 -44.23 -28.40
N ASN A 6 14.86 -43.53 -27.30
CA ASN A 6 14.98 -43.90 -25.86
C ASN A 6 16.33 -44.32 -25.24
N LYS A 7 16.73 -43.63 -24.15
CA LYS A 7 16.55 -44.13 -22.75
C LYS A 7 16.95 -43.11 -21.67
N LEU A 8 16.43 -43.30 -20.45
CA LEU A 8 16.86 -42.60 -19.23
C LEU A 8 17.91 -43.44 -18.47
N MET A 9 18.74 -42.77 -17.65
CA MET A 9 19.18 -43.26 -16.34
C MET A 9 19.33 -42.09 -15.36
N GLU A 10 19.05 -42.35 -14.08
CA GLU A 10 19.39 -41.46 -12.97
C GLU A 10 20.78 -41.81 -12.41
N SER A 11 21.48 -40.85 -11.79
CA SER A 11 22.51 -41.16 -10.79
C SER A 11 22.57 -40.09 -9.69
N LYS A 12 22.64 -40.54 -8.44
CA LYS A 12 22.89 -39.70 -7.25
C LYS A 12 24.34 -39.85 -6.87
N ILE A 13 25.07 -38.75 -6.66
CA ILE A 13 26.42 -38.76 -6.09
C ILE A 13 26.54 -37.67 -5.03
N HIS A 14 27.02 -38.07 -3.84
CA HIS A 14 27.47 -37.15 -2.78
C HIS A 14 29.00 -37.09 -2.76
N PRO A 15 29.60 -35.93 -2.50
CA PRO A 15 30.80 -35.78 -1.68
C PRO A 15 30.35 -35.43 -0.24
N THR A 16 30.67 -36.16 0.83
CA THR A 16 31.98 -36.54 1.37
C THR A 16 32.89 -35.33 1.65
N GLY A 17 33.45 -35.27 2.87
CA GLY A 17 34.27 -34.15 3.34
C GLY A 17 35.23 -34.55 4.46
N ARG A 18 36.35 -33.83 4.52
CA ARG A 18 37.51 -33.80 5.44
C ARG A 18 38.51 -32.84 4.75
N ASN A 19 39.40 -32.04 5.36
CA ASN A 19 40.08 -31.95 6.66
C ASN A 19 40.48 -30.44 6.86
N LEU A 20 40.97 -29.87 7.98
CA LEU A 20 41.29 -30.31 9.35
C LEU A 20 41.44 -29.06 10.28
N GLN A 21 41.33 -29.25 11.60
CA GLN A 21 41.91 -28.42 12.71
C GLN A 21 41.46 -26.95 12.88
N ALA A 22 41.32 -26.37 14.10
CA ALA A 22 41.24 -26.84 15.51
C ALA A 22 40.71 -25.65 16.38
N PHE A 23 40.57 -25.61 17.73
CA PHE A 23 40.88 -26.46 18.91
C PHE A 23 39.82 -26.18 20.03
N GLY A 24 39.67 -27.09 21.01
CA GLY A 24 38.94 -26.87 22.29
C GLY A 24 37.39 -26.96 22.20
N MET A 25 36.63 -27.74 22.99
CA MET A 25 36.83 -28.39 24.31
C MET A 25 37.20 -27.41 25.44
N GLU A 26 36.64 -27.49 26.65
CA GLU A 26 35.89 -28.57 27.36
C GLU A 26 34.41 -28.15 27.63
N ASP A 27 33.36 -28.94 27.89
CA ASP A 27 33.14 -30.22 28.62
C ASP A 27 33.17 -30.06 30.17
N PHE A 28 32.24 -30.54 31.01
CA PHE A 28 31.06 -31.44 30.88
C PHE A 28 29.75 -30.70 31.32
N SER A 29 28.60 -31.21 31.85
CA SER A 29 28.14 -32.53 32.35
C SER A 29 26.59 -32.68 32.37
N SER A 30 26.06 -33.73 33.03
CA SER A 30 24.66 -34.04 33.40
C SER A 30 24.68 -35.09 34.56
N PRO A 31 23.59 -35.50 35.27
CA PRO A 31 22.15 -35.37 34.97
C PRO A 31 21.16 -35.09 36.15
N SER A 32 19.88 -34.94 35.80
CA SER A 32 18.63 -35.35 36.52
C SER A 32 18.47 -35.25 38.06
N GLN A 33 17.37 -34.60 38.48
CA GLN A 33 16.49 -35.11 39.53
C GLN A 33 15.03 -34.63 39.33
N PHE A 34 14.06 -35.37 39.87
CA PHE A 34 12.64 -35.00 39.94
C PHE A 34 12.36 -34.25 41.24
N ASP A 35 11.47 -33.25 41.21
CA ASP A 35 10.54 -33.00 42.32
C ASP A 35 9.23 -32.38 41.81
N THR A 36 8.29 -32.17 42.73
CA THR A 36 6.86 -32.06 42.52
C THR A 36 6.32 -30.68 42.89
N GLY A 37 5.30 -30.22 42.19
CA GLY A 37 4.66 -28.93 42.48
C GLY A 37 3.60 -28.57 41.45
N GLY A 38 2.34 -28.56 41.87
CA GLY A 38 1.22 -28.10 41.04
C GLY A 38 0.87 -26.64 41.30
N GLY A 39 0.38 -25.92 40.28
CA GLY A 39 -0.41 -24.71 40.50
C GLY A 39 -0.18 -23.55 39.53
N THR A 40 -1.30 -22.91 39.19
CA THR A 40 -1.44 -21.56 38.60
C THR A 40 -1.08 -21.35 37.12
N ASN A 41 -1.87 -20.49 36.48
CA ASN A 41 -1.64 -20.03 35.11
C ASN A 41 -0.52 -18.98 35.07
N SER A 42 0.71 -19.41 34.78
CA SER A 42 1.84 -18.51 34.50
C SER A 42 1.64 -17.73 33.20
N ARG A 43 0.81 -16.69 33.27
CA ARG A 43 0.67 -15.63 32.26
C ARG A 43 2.01 -14.90 32.16
N LEU A 44 2.87 -15.35 31.24
CA LEU A 44 4.21 -14.80 30.98
C LEU A 44 4.18 -13.25 30.97
N MET A 45 4.59 -12.67 32.10
CA MET A 45 4.80 -11.24 32.24
C MET A 45 6.09 -10.94 31.48
N MET A 46 5.95 -10.31 30.31
CA MET A 46 7.10 -9.81 29.56
C MET A 46 7.98 -8.98 30.49
N THR A 47 9.30 -9.19 30.46
CA THR A 47 10.21 -8.42 31.32
C THR A 47 10.11 -6.94 30.98
N ARG A 48 10.54 -6.08 31.90
CA ARG A 48 10.52 -4.62 31.69
C ARG A 48 11.25 -4.23 30.41
N ASP A 49 12.37 -4.91 30.13
CA ASP A 49 13.18 -4.75 28.93
C ASP A 49 12.47 -5.29 27.68
N GLN A 50 11.80 -6.44 27.73
CA GLN A 50 10.99 -6.93 26.61
C GLN A 50 9.78 -6.02 26.30
N ILE A 51 9.19 -5.41 27.33
CA ILE A 51 8.13 -4.39 27.18
C ILE A 51 8.72 -3.12 26.55
N ASP A 52 9.89 -2.68 27.00
CA ASP A 52 10.51 -1.44 26.55
C ASP A 52 11.20 -1.58 25.18
N GLU A 53 11.74 -2.74 24.79
CA GLU A 53 12.08 -3.07 23.40
C GLU A 53 10.84 -3.07 22.49
N ARG A 54 9.71 -3.61 22.98
CA ARG A 54 8.45 -3.63 22.21
C ARG A 54 7.85 -2.22 22.08
N ARG A 55 8.08 -1.34 23.06
CA ARG A 55 7.79 0.10 22.98
C ARG A 55 8.76 0.82 22.04
N ALA A 56 10.07 0.54 22.08
CA ALA A 56 11.07 1.11 21.18
C ALA A 56 10.73 0.81 19.71
N ARG A 57 10.49 -0.47 19.38
CA ARG A 57 10.00 -0.94 18.06
C ARG A 57 8.61 -0.41 17.67
N THR A 58 7.93 0.29 18.59
CA THR A 58 6.66 1.01 18.36
C THR A 58 6.84 2.54 18.31
N GLN A 59 7.97 3.08 18.78
CA GLN A 59 8.28 4.52 18.85
C GLN A 59 9.12 5.03 17.67
N GLU A 60 9.79 4.16 16.90
CA GLU A 60 10.69 4.46 15.75
C GLU A 60 10.07 5.21 14.55
N ARG A 61 8.83 5.69 14.63
CA ARG A 61 7.94 5.89 13.47
C ARG A 61 7.24 7.25 13.35
N LEU A 62 7.72 8.31 14.03
CA LEU A 62 7.03 9.60 14.09
C LEU A 62 7.96 10.78 13.77
N THR A 63 7.61 11.58 12.77
CA THR A 63 8.20 12.92 12.55
C THR A 63 7.49 13.98 13.41
N LEU A 64 7.98 15.22 13.54
CA LEU A 64 7.27 16.20 14.41
C LEU A 64 5.81 16.43 13.97
N GLU A 65 5.55 16.44 12.65
CA GLU A 65 4.23 16.33 12.02
C GLU A 65 3.40 15.19 12.66
N ASP A 66 3.95 13.98 12.70
CA ASP A 66 3.25 12.79 13.22
C ASP A 66 3.21 12.71 14.77
N VAL A 67 4.14 13.35 15.48
CA VAL A 67 4.11 13.47 16.95
C VAL A 67 3.04 14.45 17.38
N ARG A 68 2.93 15.63 16.72
CA ARG A 68 1.85 16.60 16.93
C ARG A 68 0.47 16.00 16.58
N PHE A 69 0.39 15.12 15.58
CA PHE A 69 -0.82 14.32 15.26
C PHE A 69 -1.03 13.06 16.14
N SER A 70 -0.38 12.92 17.31
CA SER A 70 -0.57 11.74 18.16
C SER A 70 -0.78 12.07 19.64
N ASP A 71 -1.83 11.51 20.25
CA ASP A 71 -2.30 11.81 21.62
C ASP A 71 -1.34 11.40 22.76
N MET A 72 -0.08 11.06 22.46
CA MET A 72 0.90 10.64 23.47
C MET A 72 2.29 11.24 23.24
N ARG A 73 2.75 12.01 24.24
CA ARG A 73 4.16 12.40 24.41
C ARG A 73 5.10 11.21 24.17
N LYS A 74 5.94 11.27 23.14
CA LYS A 74 6.94 10.23 22.81
C LYS A 74 8.30 10.85 22.55
N LYS A 75 9.35 10.17 23.02
CA LYS A 75 10.73 10.37 22.55
C LYS A 75 10.81 9.92 21.09
N VAL A 76 11.70 10.53 20.31
CA VAL A 76 12.00 10.10 18.93
C VAL A 76 13.27 9.23 18.99
N PRO A 77 13.23 7.94 18.64
CA PRO A 77 14.42 7.09 18.64
C PRO A 77 15.53 7.63 17.74
N LEU A 78 16.78 7.27 18.06
CA LEU A 78 18.03 7.87 17.52
C LEU A 78 18.23 9.37 17.83
N MET A 79 17.19 10.13 18.19
CA MET A 79 17.23 11.60 18.40
C MET A 79 16.97 12.04 19.84
N GLY A 80 16.67 11.13 20.76
CA GLY A 80 16.48 11.42 22.19
C GLY A 80 15.15 12.11 22.53
N ARG A 81 15.19 13.11 23.43
CA ARG A 81 14.05 14.02 23.65
C ARG A 81 14.11 15.12 22.59
N VAL A 82 13.02 15.33 21.87
CA VAL A 82 12.83 16.57 21.10
C VAL A 82 12.94 17.76 22.08
N PRO A 83 13.70 18.82 21.75
CA PRO A 83 13.84 19.97 22.63
C PRO A 83 12.48 20.56 23.03
N LEU A 84 12.33 20.93 24.31
CA LEU A 84 11.05 21.43 24.81
C LEU A 84 10.62 22.72 24.08
N SER A 85 11.57 23.56 23.69
CA SER A 85 11.40 24.74 22.83
C SER A 85 11.02 24.47 21.37
N LYS A 86 10.90 23.19 20.96
CA LYS A 86 10.32 22.77 19.67
C LYS A 86 8.99 22.01 19.83
N MET A 87 8.56 21.76 21.07
CA MET A 87 7.31 21.08 21.43
C MET A 87 6.31 21.98 22.15
N MET A 88 6.77 22.99 22.89
CA MET A 88 5.93 24.04 23.45
C MET A 88 5.89 25.23 22.48
N ASN A 89 4.69 25.64 22.11
CA ASN A 89 4.38 27.00 21.69
C ASN A 89 2.91 27.31 22.04
N SER A 90 2.48 28.56 21.83
CA SER A 90 1.16 29.05 22.23
C SER A 90 0.02 28.41 21.43
N ASP A 91 -1.21 28.52 21.96
CA ASP A 91 -2.48 28.13 21.32
C ASP A 91 -2.60 28.48 19.83
N GLN A 92 -1.91 29.54 19.39
CA GLN A 92 -1.94 30.07 18.04
C GLN A 92 -1.27 29.13 17.02
N GLU A 93 -0.27 28.33 17.42
CA GLU A 93 0.30 27.29 16.56
C GLU A 93 -0.64 26.10 16.39
N ASP A 94 -1.23 25.60 17.47
CA ASP A 94 -2.14 24.45 17.41
C ASP A 94 -3.40 24.76 16.60
N LYS A 95 -3.96 25.97 16.78
CA LYS A 95 -5.07 26.51 15.94
C LYS A 95 -4.66 26.61 14.46
N SER A 96 -3.41 26.94 14.15
CA SER A 96 -2.89 26.96 12.78
C SER A 96 -2.72 25.55 12.20
N PHE A 97 -2.33 24.57 13.02
CA PHE A 97 -2.07 23.19 12.60
C PHE A 97 -3.36 22.40 12.33
N GLU A 98 -4.36 22.46 13.22
CA GLU A 98 -5.67 21.81 12.97
C GLU A 98 -6.37 22.47 11.77
N LYS A 99 -6.24 23.80 11.58
CA LYS A 99 -6.71 24.46 10.35
C LYS A 99 -6.09 23.84 9.09
N GLN A 100 -4.77 23.66 9.03
CA GLN A 100 -4.08 23.06 7.88
C GLN A 100 -4.56 21.62 7.59
N LYS A 101 -4.92 20.86 8.62
CA LYS A 101 -5.55 19.53 8.50
C LYS A 101 -6.98 19.63 7.94
N LEU A 102 -7.80 20.53 8.46
CA LEU A 102 -9.17 20.75 7.96
C LEU A 102 -9.14 21.21 6.50
N ASP A 103 -8.26 22.14 6.14
CA ASP A 103 -8.04 22.62 4.77
C ASP A 103 -7.63 21.47 3.83
N HIS A 104 -6.77 20.53 4.28
CA HIS A 104 -6.38 19.33 3.52
C HIS A 104 -7.58 18.38 3.29
N ILE A 105 -8.36 18.10 4.34
CA ILE A 105 -9.54 17.22 4.25
C ILE A 105 -10.63 17.85 3.37
N ALA A 106 -10.85 19.16 3.49
CA ALA A 106 -11.77 19.93 2.65
C ALA A 106 -11.33 19.91 1.18
N PHE A 107 -10.06 20.23 0.89
CA PHE A 107 -9.51 20.19 -0.46
C PHE A 107 -9.72 18.81 -1.10
N ILE A 108 -9.41 17.71 -0.39
CA ILE A 108 -9.61 16.36 -0.93
C ILE A 108 -11.09 16.05 -1.20
N ARG A 109 -11.99 16.32 -0.24
CA ARG A 109 -13.43 16.01 -0.36
C ARG A 109 -14.12 16.82 -1.47
N GLN A 110 -13.71 18.06 -1.67
CA GLN A 110 -14.18 18.92 -2.76
C GLN A 110 -13.69 18.40 -4.11
N ASN A 111 -12.37 18.21 -4.28
CA ASN A 111 -11.73 18.08 -5.58
C ASN A 111 -11.63 16.64 -6.11
N PHE A 112 -11.61 15.60 -5.26
CA PHE A 112 -11.40 14.22 -5.72
C PHE A 112 -12.63 13.32 -5.52
N LYS A 113 -12.97 12.59 -6.58
CA LYS A 113 -14.03 11.58 -6.60
C LYS A 113 -13.45 10.17 -6.70
N GLN A 114 -14.29 9.17 -6.45
CA GLN A 114 -14.00 7.74 -6.64
C GLN A 114 -15.19 7.07 -7.34
N LEU A 115 -14.98 5.89 -7.92
CA LEU A 115 -16.00 5.13 -8.64
C LEU A 115 -16.34 3.86 -7.85
N GLU A 116 -17.63 3.54 -7.65
CA GLU A 116 -18.07 2.29 -7.03
C GLU A 116 -19.20 1.63 -7.83
N CYS A 117 -19.16 0.30 -7.95
CA CYS A 117 -20.19 -0.48 -8.63
C CYS A 117 -21.36 -0.76 -7.67
N GLN A 118 -22.45 -0.01 -7.83
CA GLN A 118 -23.65 -0.03 -6.99
C GLN A 118 -24.73 -1.03 -7.44
N GLN A 119 -24.50 -1.72 -8.57
CA GLN A 119 -25.33 -2.82 -9.07
C GLN A 119 -24.49 -4.08 -9.19
N PHE A 120 -25.01 -5.21 -8.71
CA PHE A 120 -24.39 -6.53 -8.85
C PHE A 120 -25.10 -7.36 -9.93
N VAL A 121 -24.36 -7.75 -10.97
CA VAL A 121 -24.83 -8.72 -11.98
C VAL A 121 -23.70 -9.76 -12.17
N PRO A 122 -23.94 -11.06 -11.97
CA PRO A 122 -22.92 -12.10 -12.16
C PRO A 122 -22.32 -12.04 -13.57
N ALA A 123 -20.99 -11.95 -13.67
CA ALA A 123 -20.30 -12.12 -14.95
C ALA A 123 -20.48 -13.56 -15.48
N PRO A 124 -20.44 -13.81 -16.80
CA PRO A 124 -20.63 -15.15 -17.36
C PRO A 124 -19.54 -16.15 -16.96
N ASN A 125 -19.83 -17.44 -17.17
CA ASN A 125 -18.88 -18.57 -17.10
C ASN A 125 -18.24 -18.82 -15.71
N GLN A 126 -19.04 -18.69 -14.63
CA GLN A 126 -18.58 -18.85 -13.24
C GLN A 126 -18.91 -20.21 -12.58
N GLN A 127 -19.11 -21.26 -13.39
CA GLN A 127 -19.52 -22.61 -12.95
C GLN A 127 -18.61 -23.27 -11.90
N LYS A 128 -17.34 -22.83 -11.78
CA LYS A 128 -16.36 -23.34 -10.81
C LYS A 128 -16.45 -22.69 -9.42
N ILE A 129 -17.50 -21.92 -9.13
CA ILE A 129 -17.67 -21.23 -7.85
C ILE A 129 -18.64 -22.01 -6.97
N GLU A 130 -18.16 -22.43 -5.79
CA GLU A 130 -18.89 -23.27 -4.82
C GLU A 130 -19.82 -22.47 -3.90
N LYS A 131 -19.69 -21.14 -3.83
CA LYS A 131 -20.43 -20.27 -2.91
C LYS A 131 -20.93 -19.01 -3.60
N THR A 132 -22.22 -18.71 -3.47
CA THR A 132 -22.86 -17.51 -4.01
C THR A 132 -22.14 -16.22 -3.59
N GLU A 133 -21.65 -16.13 -2.34
CA GLU A 133 -20.85 -14.99 -1.85
C GLU A 133 -19.53 -14.73 -2.58
N ALA A 134 -19.03 -15.71 -3.33
CA ALA A 134 -17.78 -15.66 -4.08
C ALA A 134 -17.96 -15.34 -5.58
N LEU A 135 -19.21 -15.22 -6.07
CA LEU A 135 -19.52 -14.77 -7.42
C LEU A 135 -18.90 -13.38 -7.71
N LYS A 136 -18.42 -13.19 -8.93
CA LYS A 136 -17.90 -11.91 -9.44
C LYS A 136 -18.98 -11.15 -10.21
N CYS A 137 -19.05 -9.84 -10.03
CA CYS A 137 -19.81 -8.94 -10.88
C CYS A 137 -19.09 -8.72 -12.22
N HIS A 138 -19.78 -8.23 -13.24
CA HIS A 138 -19.20 -7.73 -14.50
C HIS A 138 -18.11 -6.65 -14.30
N CYS A 139 -18.15 -5.86 -13.21
CA CYS A 139 -17.06 -4.94 -12.87
C CYS A 139 -15.77 -5.65 -12.36
N GLY A 140 -15.82 -6.97 -12.16
CA GLY A 140 -14.74 -7.82 -11.67
C GLY A 140 -14.69 -8.01 -10.15
N GLU A 141 -15.51 -7.28 -9.38
CA GLU A 141 -15.54 -7.38 -7.90
C GLU A 141 -16.30 -8.62 -7.42
N ILE A 142 -15.91 -9.16 -6.27
CA ILE A 142 -16.61 -10.29 -5.64
C ILE A 142 -17.83 -9.78 -4.87
N LEU A 143 -18.98 -10.48 -4.90
CA LEU A 143 -20.23 -10.09 -4.22
C LEU A 143 -20.00 -9.62 -2.78
N LYS A 144 -19.30 -10.42 -1.96
CA LYS A 144 -18.99 -10.08 -0.56
C LYS A 144 -18.03 -8.90 -0.36
N ASN A 145 -17.40 -8.40 -1.43
CA ASN A 145 -16.50 -7.24 -1.40
C ASN A 145 -17.16 -5.95 -1.93
N HIS A 146 -18.34 -6.01 -2.56
CA HIS A 146 -19.03 -4.81 -3.02
C HIS A 146 -19.32 -3.84 -1.87
N VAL A 147 -19.17 -2.55 -2.15
CA VAL A 147 -19.60 -1.47 -1.26
C VAL A 147 -21.11 -1.27 -1.43
N PRO A 148 -21.93 -1.45 -0.38
CA PRO A 148 -23.38 -1.25 -0.49
C PRO A 148 -23.72 0.24 -0.73
N ASN A 149 -24.96 0.50 -1.12
CA ASN A 149 -25.44 1.87 -1.34
C ASN A 149 -25.50 2.65 -0.03
N GLU A 150 -25.95 1.98 1.03
CA GLU A 150 -26.14 2.49 2.37
C GLU A 150 -25.54 1.51 3.39
N PHE A 151 -25.03 2.04 4.50
CA PHE A 151 -24.68 1.24 5.68
C PHE A 151 -25.84 1.33 6.67
N THR A 152 -26.33 0.19 7.17
CA THR A 152 -27.32 0.22 8.26
C THR A 152 -26.67 0.75 9.55
N PRO A 153 -27.42 1.37 10.48
CA PRO A 153 -26.87 1.88 11.74
C PRO A 153 -26.15 0.82 12.59
N VAL A 154 -26.47 -0.47 12.39
CA VAL A 154 -25.88 -1.62 13.09
C VAL A 154 -24.67 -2.21 12.34
N GLY A 155 -24.12 -1.51 11.34
CA GLY A 155 -22.95 -1.93 10.56
C GLY A 155 -23.17 -3.15 9.64
N LYS A 156 -24.35 -3.78 9.66
CA LYS A 156 -24.71 -4.89 8.77
C LYS A 156 -24.87 -4.38 7.33
N ARG A 157 -24.23 -5.07 6.39
CA ARG A 157 -24.26 -4.71 4.95
C ARG A 157 -25.61 -5.11 4.36
N ASN A 158 -26.39 -4.12 3.89
CA ASN A 158 -27.62 -4.41 3.16
C ASN A 158 -27.30 -4.72 1.68
N PHE A 159 -27.20 -6.01 1.34
CA PHE A 159 -27.04 -6.46 -0.05
C PHE A 159 -28.32 -6.29 -0.89
N GLY A 160 -29.48 -6.11 -0.27
CA GLY A 160 -30.78 -6.01 -0.95
C GLY A 160 -30.94 -4.79 -1.85
N ASN A 161 -30.11 -3.75 -1.66
CA ASN A 161 -30.08 -2.53 -2.48
C ASN A 161 -28.98 -2.59 -3.57
N LEU A 162 -28.15 -3.65 -3.58
CA LEU A 162 -27.08 -3.89 -4.56
C LEU A 162 -27.53 -4.89 -5.66
N ILE A 163 -28.40 -5.85 -5.29
CA ILE A 163 -28.84 -6.94 -6.16
C ILE A 163 -30.16 -6.54 -6.86
N PRO A 164 -30.21 -6.52 -8.21
CA PRO A 164 -31.42 -6.31 -8.99
C PRO A 164 -32.56 -7.27 -8.61
N ALA A 165 -33.82 -6.84 -8.76
CA ALA A 165 -34.99 -7.59 -8.30
C ALA A 165 -35.03 -9.03 -8.84
N ASP A 166 -34.73 -9.18 -10.13
CA ASP A 166 -34.71 -10.43 -10.90
C ASP A 166 -33.67 -11.44 -10.38
N LEU A 167 -32.64 -10.95 -9.69
CA LEU A 167 -31.56 -11.75 -9.12
C LEU A 167 -31.79 -12.09 -7.63
N LYS A 168 -32.73 -11.44 -6.94
CA LYS A 168 -33.02 -11.70 -5.50
C LYS A 168 -33.50 -13.12 -5.18
N PRO A 169 -34.30 -13.82 -6.04
CA PRO A 169 -34.61 -15.23 -5.82
C PRO A 169 -33.35 -16.12 -5.80
N PHE A 170 -32.36 -15.76 -6.62
CA PHE A 170 -31.13 -16.54 -6.83
C PHE A 170 -29.97 -16.12 -5.93
N ILE A 171 -29.98 -14.88 -5.42
CA ILE A 171 -28.91 -14.29 -4.59
C ILE A 171 -29.56 -13.52 -3.43
N ASN A 172 -29.51 -14.10 -2.23
CA ASN A 172 -30.09 -13.53 -1.01
C ASN A 172 -29.26 -13.94 0.23
N PRO A 173 -29.45 -13.30 1.39
CA PRO A 173 -28.66 -13.58 2.59
C PRO A 173 -28.64 -15.05 3.03
N ASN A 174 -29.71 -15.80 2.74
CA ASN A 174 -29.87 -17.18 3.18
C ASN A 174 -29.09 -18.18 2.32
N ASN A 175 -28.81 -17.86 1.05
CA ASN A 175 -28.13 -18.75 0.10
C ASN A 175 -26.69 -18.33 -0.25
N LEU A 176 -26.13 -17.33 0.45
CA LEU A 176 -24.76 -16.84 0.26
C LEU A 176 -23.69 -17.94 0.38
N GLY A 177 -23.89 -18.89 1.31
CA GLY A 177 -22.97 -20.00 1.55
C GLY A 177 -23.17 -21.22 0.63
N SER A 178 -24.24 -21.26 -0.16
CA SER A 178 -24.64 -22.38 -1.02
C SER A 178 -24.00 -22.29 -2.41
N LYS A 179 -23.96 -23.41 -3.16
CA LYS A 179 -23.58 -23.39 -4.59
C LYS A 179 -24.56 -22.49 -5.36
N PRO A 180 -24.07 -21.54 -6.17
CA PRO A 180 -24.93 -20.70 -7.00
C PRO A 180 -25.60 -21.53 -8.13
N PRO A 181 -26.75 -21.07 -8.65
CA PRO A 181 -27.38 -21.65 -9.84
C PRO A 181 -26.42 -21.70 -11.05
N GLU A 182 -26.57 -22.72 -11.89
CA GLU A 182 -25.73 -22.88 -13.09
C GLU A 182 -26.04 -21.88 -14.20
N LYS A 183 -27.25 -21.29 -14.16
CA LYS A 183 -27.73 -20.22 -15.03
C LYS A 183 -28.47 -19.20 -14.18
N PHE A 184 -28.22 -17.92 -14.44
CA PHE A 184 -29.01 -16.79 -13.96
C PHE A 184 -29.92 -16.28 -15.09
N PRO A 185 -31.02 -15.56 -14.78
CA PRO A 185 -31.78 -14.87 -15.82
C PRO A 185 -30.87 -13.91 -16.62
N PRO A 186 -31.10 -13.75 -17.94
CA PRO A 186 -30.31 -12.86 -18.76
C PRO A 186 -30.59 -11.40 -18.36
N LEU A 187 -29.61 -10.76 -17.72
CA LEU A 187 -29.71 -9.38 -17.26
C LEU A 187 -28.55 -8.56 -17.82
N GLU A 188 -28.87 -7.43 -18.45
CA GLU A 188 -27.87 -6.57 -19.07
C GLU A 188 -27.12 -5.76 -18.00
N TRP A 189 -25.78 -5.73 -18.08
CA TRP A 189 -24.94 -4.89 -17.22
C TRP A 189 -24.30 -3.77 -18.04
N LYS A 190 -24.60 -2.51 -17.68
CA LYS A 190 -24.03 -1.32 -18.31
C LYS A 190 -23.17 -0.54 -17.32
N ALA A 191 -22.00 -0.09 -17.74
CA ALA A 191 -21.00 0.50 -16.84
C ALA A 191 -21.44 1.87 -16.29
N ASP A 192 -22.09 2.70 -17.10
CA ASP A 192 -22.72 3.98 -16.73
C ASP A 192 -23.88 3.82 -15.73
N GLN A 193 -24.65 2.73 -15.87
CA GLN A 193 -25.76 2.42 -14.98
C GLN A 193 -25.27 1.84 -13.65
N ALA A 194 -24.32 0.90 -13.70
CA ALA A 194 -23.84 0.18 -12.52
C ALA A 194 -22.75 0.91 -11.72
N ILE A 195 -21.84 1.64 -12.36
CA ILE A 195 -20.71 2.33 -11.72
C ILE A 195 -21.08 3.78 -11.48
N LYS A 196 -21.07 4.21 -10.21
CA LYS A 196 -21.44 5.57 -9.80
C LYS A 196 -20.27 6.32 -9.18
N VAL A 197 -20.27 7.64 -9.40
CA VAL A 197 -19.30 8.59 -8.83
C VAL A 197 -19.69 8.89 -7.37
N LYS A 198 -18.72 8.84 -6.46
CA LYS A 198 -18.85 9.27 -5.05
C LYS A 198 -17.67 10.18 -4.69
N ASN A 199 -17.78 10.96 -3.61
CA ASN A 199 -16.60 11.65 -3.04
C ASN A 199 -15.56 10.61 -2.58
N THR A 200 -14.26 10.91 -2.68
CA THR A 200 -13.22 9.95 -2.29
C THR A 200 -13.23 9.70 -0.77
N THR A 201 -13.14 8.43 -0.36
CA THR A 201 -13.04 8.00 1.05
C THR A 201 -11.76 7.18 1.31
N SER A 202 -10.87 7.10 0.33
CA SER A 202 -9.61 6.34 0.41
C SER A 202 -8.41 7.28 0.25
N PHE A 203 -8.07 8.02 1.31
CA PHE A 203 -6.93 8.93 1.39
C PHE A 203 -6.36 8.98 2.80
N GLY A 204 -5.09 9.38 2.95
CA GLY A 204 -4.44 9.53 4.26
C GLY A 204 -2.99 9.04 4.28
N LYS A 205 -2.64 8.27 5.32
CA LYS A 205 -1.30 7.68 5.53
C LYS A 205 -1.36 6.14 5.58
N ILE A 206 -0.44 5.44 4.92
CA ILE A 206 -0.26 3.98 4.97
C ILE A 206 0.92 3.63 5.88
N LYS A 207 0.69 2.75 6.85
CA LYS A 207 1.74 2.07 7.63
C LYS A 207 1.79 0.61 7.20
N PHE A 208 2.88 0.21 6.57
CA PHE A 208 3.07 -1.17 6.16
C PHE A 208 3.28 -2.08 7.38
N THR A 209 2.87 -3.34 7.29
CA THR A 209 3.10 -4.38 8.31
C THR A 209 3.47 -5.72 7.68
N GLY A 210 4.12 -6.60 8.45
CA GLY A 210 4.37 -8.00 8.06
C GLY A 210 5.68 -8.30 7.33
N MET A 211 6.66 -7.40 7.32
CA MET A 211 8.05 -7.63 6.88
C MET A 211 9.02 -6.82 7.74
N GLU A 212 10.30 -7.16 7.72
CA GLU A 212 11.38 -6.32 8.25
C GLU A 212 11.48 -5.01 7.46
N GLN A 213 11.39 -3.89 8.17
CA GLN A 213 11.33 -2.55 7.60
C GLN A 213 12.58 -1.77 7.96
N VAL A 214 13.45 -1.54 6.96
CA VAL A 214 14.53 -0.56 7.06
C VAL A 214 14.11 0.78 6.47
N GLY A 215 13.40 0.79 5.33
CA GLY A 215 12.90 2.01 4.67
C GLY A 215 11.56 2.53 5.19
N GLY A 216 10.88 1.76 6.06
CA GLY A 216 9.50 2.04 6.53
C GLY A 216 9.38 3.03 7.70
N MET A 217 10.35 3.94 7.86
CA MET A 217 10.45 4.83 9.04
C MET A 217 9.34 5.89 9.10
N LYS A 218 8.80 6.34 7.95
CA LYS A 218 7.67 7.28 7.87
C LYS A 218 6.49 6.65 7.11
N PRO A 219 5.23 6.82 7.56
CA PRO A 219 4.05 6.37 6.83
C PRO A 219 3.92 7.04 5.44
N ALA A 220 3.61 6.24 4.41
CA ALA A 220 3.47 6.74 3.04
C ALA A 220 2.15 7.50 2.83
N LYS A 221 2.17 8.69 2.22
CA LYS A 221 0.94 9.47 1.95
C LYS A 221 0.21 8.92 0.71
N TYR A 222 -1.13 8.85 0.74
CA TYR A 222 -1.91 8.29 -0.38
C TYR A 222 -3.22 9.01 -0.69
N LEU A 223 -3.63 8.91 -1.96
CA LEU A 223 -4.90 9.38 -2.50
C LEU A 223 -5.48 8.36 -3.49
N ARG A 224 -6.79 8.13 -3.45
CA ARG A 224 -7.59 7.52 -4.53
C ARG A 224 -8.36 8.59 -5.28
N LEU A 225 -8.28 8.56 -6.62
CA LEU A 225 -8.99 9.47 -7.53
C LEU A 225 -9.58 8.74 -8.73
N LYS A 226 -10.73 9.23 -9.22
CA LYS A 226 -11.20 9.02 -10.59
C LYS A 226 -10.34 9.87 -11.53
N ASP A 227 -9.97 9.33 -12.70
CA ASP A 227 -9.28 10.14 -13.72
C ASP A 227 -10.27 10.90 -14.61
N GLU A 228 -10.05 12.22 -14.76
CA GLU A 228 -10.91 13.16 -15.50
C GLU A 228 -10.05 14.22 -16.22
N GLU A 229 -10.65 14.99 -17.11
CA GLU A 229 -10.00 16.16 -17.75
C GLU A 229 -10.60 17.49 -17.27
N GLN A 230 -11.88 17.50 -16.88
CA GLN A 230 -12.52 18.62 -16.23
C GLN A 230 -13.33 18.11 -15.02
N PRO A 231 -12.95 18.49 -13.78
CA PRO A 231 -11.73 19.21 -13.42
C PRO A 231 -10.47 18.39 -13.73
N ASP A 232 -9.32 19.06 -13.89
CA ASP A 232 -8.04 18.42 -14.18
C ASP A 232 -7.53 17.60 -12.97
N SER A 233 -7.81 16.29 -12.98
CA SER A 233 -7.40 15.31 -11.98
C SER A 233 -5.89 15.35 -11.69
N VAL A 234 -5.08 15.61 -12.71
CA VAL A 234 -3.62 15.58 -12.66
C VAL A 234 -3.09 16.87 -12.05
N GLY A 235 -3.57 18.02 -12.50
CA GLY A 235 -3.26 19.32 -11.90
C GLY A 235 -3.67 19.39 -10.43
N LEU A 236 -4.84 18.86 -10.08
CA LEU A 236 -5.30 18.75 -8.70
C LEU A 236 -4.42 17.81 -7.87
N ALA A 237 -4.01 16.65 -8.40
CA ALA A 237 -3.10 15.74 -7.72
C ALA A 237 -1.72 16.37 -7.48
N ILE A 238 -1.14 17.05 -8.48
CA ILE A 238 0.13 17.78 -8.35
C ILE A 238 -0.01 18.93 -7.33
N LYS A 239 -1.17 19.62 -7.29
CA LYS A 239 -1.45 20.63 -6.26
C LYS A 239 -1.52 20.03 -4.85
N LEU A 240 -2.24 18.92 -4.66
CA LEU A 240 -2.27 18.20 -3.37
C LEU A 240 -0.86 17.83 -2.92
N MET A 241 -0.07 17.28 -3.84
CA MET A 241 1.32 16.89 -3.63
C MET A 241 2.19 18.07 -3.19
N LYS A 242 2.10 19.20 -3.90
CA LYS A 242 2.85 20.43 -3.59
C LYS A 242 2.42 21.06 -2.28
N ASP A 243 1.14 21.36 -2.12
CA ASP A 243 0.66 22.28 -1.08
C ASP A 243 0.37 21.53 0.25
N HIS A 244 -0.22 20.34 0.16
CA HIS A 244 -0.76 19.60 1.32
C HIS A 244 0.10 18.40 1.75
N TRP A 245 0.78 17.74 0.81
CA TRP A 245 1.81 16.74 1.15
C TRP A 245 3.18 17.38 1.38
N ARG A 246 3.38 18.60 0.87
CA ARG A 246 4.65 19.36 0.85
C ARG A 246 5.79 18.59 0.18
N ILE A 247 5.48 17.76 -0.83
CA ILE A 247 6.46 16.87 -1.47
C ILE A 247 7.52 17.61 -2.29
N MET A 248 7.37 18.91 -2.56
CA MET A 248 8.38 19.75 -3.22
C MET A 248 9.37 20.39 -2.24
N GLU A 249 9.21 20.16 -0.93
CA GLU A 249 10.13 20.66 0.11
C GLU A 249 11.03 19.53 0.68
N PRO A 250 12.29 19.81 1.05
CA PRO A 250 13.00 21.08 0.84
C PRO A 250 13.29 21.34 -0.64
N ASN A 251 13.86 20.34 -1.34
CA ASN A 251 14.28 20.46 -2.73
C ASN A 251 13.14 20.12 -3.69
N THR A 252 12.90 20.95 -4.70
CA THR A 252 12.06 20.64 -5.87
C THR A 252 12.83 19.70 -6.82
N PRO A 253 12.18 18.72 -7.49
CA PRO A 253 12.88 17.81 -8.39
C PRO A 253 13.49 18.54 -9.59
N SER A 254 14.72 18.21 -9.96
CA SER A 254 15.33 18.67 -11.22
C SER A 254 15.15 17.68 -12.38
N LEU A 255 14.67 16.47 -12.07
CA LEU A 255 14.52 15.31 -12.96
C LEU A 255 13.37 14.41 -12.46
N ILE A 256 12.70 13.72 -13.39
CA ILE A 256 11.76 12.63 -13.11
C ILE A 256 12.32 11.35 -13.74
N ILE A 257 12.42 10.27 -12.96
CA ILE A 257 12.84 8.95 -13.43
C ILE A 257 11.62 8.03 -13.41
N SER A 258 10.98 7.87 -14.57
CA SER A 258 9.83 6.97 -14.73
C SER A 258 10.30 5.54 -15.02
N VAL A 259 10.08 4.63 -14.06
CA VAL A 259 10.38 3.21 -14.23
C VAL A 259 9.09 2.46 -14.60
N VAL A 260 9.11 1.83 -15.77
CA VAL A 260 8.07 0.92 -16.27
C VAL A 260 8.71 -0.46 -16.41
N GLY A 261 8.00 -1.50 -15.97
CA GLY A 261 8.53 -2.87 -15.95
C GLY A 261 7.44 -3.93 -15.98
N GLY A 262 7.78 -5.10 -16.51
CA GLY A 262 6.84 -6.21 -16.64
C GLY A 262 6.44 -6.84 -15.30
N ALA A 263 5.19 -7.27 -15.20
CA ALA A 263 4.61 -7.98 -14.05
C ALA A 263 5.05 -9.47 -13.94
N LYS A 264 6.02 -9.91 -14.75
CA LYS A 264 6.60 -11.27 -14.68
C LYS A 264 7.77 -11.31 -13.68
N ASN A 265 8.30 -12.52 -13.44
CA ASN A 265 9.37 -12.80 -12.47
C ASN A 265 10.75 -12.25 -12.88
N PHE A 266 10.87 -10.93 -13.02
CA PHE A 266 12.15 -10.23 -13.13
C PHE A 266 12.94 -10.43 -11.83
N LYS A 267 14.19 -10.87 -11.97
CA LYS A 267 15.17 -11.02 -10.90
C LYS A 267 16.52 -10.53 -11.44
N LEU A 268 17.10 -9.52 -10.81
CA LEU A 268 18.51 -9.18 -11.03
C LEU A 268 19.38 -10.03 -10.11
N ASN A 269 20.51 -10.54 -10.62
CA ASN A 269 21.46 -11.35 -9.87
C ASN A 269 22.70 -10.55 -9.48
N GLY A 270 23.20 -10.76 -8.25
CA GLY A 270 24.46 -10.23 -7.73
C GLY A 270 24.83 -8.83 -8.24
N LYS A 271 25.95 -8.75 -8.96
CA LYS A 271 26.51 -7.50 -9.51
C LYS A 271 25.54 -6.69 -10.38
N MET A 272 24.64 -7.31 -11.15
CA MET A 272 23.66 -6.55 -11.95
C MET A 272 22.64 -5.84 -11.04
N ARG A 273 22.24 -6.49 -9.94
CA ARG A 273 21.31 -5.95 -8.96
C ARG A 273 21.96 -4.79 -8.20
N GLU A 274 23.16 -5.02 -7.68
CA GLU A 274 24.00 -4.01 -7.02
C GLU A 274 24.25 -2.78 -7.91
N THR A 275 24.69 -2.98 -9.16
CA THR A 275 24.95 -1.89 -10.12
C THR A 275 23.67 -1.08 -10.41
N PHE A 276 22.53 -1.75 -10.58
CA PHE A 276 21.23 -1.09 -10.78
C PHE A 276 20.80 -0.29 -9.54
N GLN A 277 20.85 -0.89 -8.34
CA GLN A 277 20.42 -0.23 -7.11
C GLN A 277 21.32 0.97 -6.79
N SER A 278 22.65 0.78 -6.77
CA SER A 278 23.63 1.85 -6.49
C SER A 278 23.56 2.98 -7.52
N GLY A 279 23.47 2.66 -8.81
CA GLY A 279 23.30 3.64 -9.88
C GLY A 279 22.02 4.46 -9.74
N LEU A 280 20.89 3.81 -9.41
CA LEU A 280 19.59 4.46 -9.22
C LEU A 280 19.57 5.35 -7.97
N ILE A 281 20.16 4.89 -6.86
CA ILE A 281 20.33 5.69 -5.63
C ILE A 281 21.15 6.95 -5.94
N LYS A 282 22.34 6.77 -6.52
CA LYS A 282 23.25 7.87 -6.83
C LYS A 282 22.60 8.90 -7.75
N ALA A 283 22.03 8.47 -8.88
CA ALA A 283 21.36 9.38 -9.82
C ALA A 283 20.20 10.14 -9.18
N SER A 284 19.42 9.47 -8.32
CA SER A 284 18.27 10.09 -7.65
C SER A 284 18.70 11.11 -6.60
N GLN A 285 19.70 10.79 -5.77
CA GLN A 285 20.23 11.70 -4.76
C GLN A 285 20.93 12.92 -5.40
N THR A 286 21.83 12.72 -6.38
CA THR A 286 22.62 13.83 -6.95
C THR A 286 21.80 14.83 -7.76
N THR A 287 20.60 14.47 -8.20
CA THR A 287 19.70 15.33 -9.00
C THR A 287 18.39 15.70 -8.29
N ASN A 288 18.20 15.27 -7.04
CA ASN A 288 16.91 15.31 -6.33
C ASN A 288 15.75 14.70 -7.16
N ALA A 289 16.00 13.66 -7.96
CA ALA A 289 14.99 13.10 -8.85
C ALA A 289 13.83 12.44 -8.09
N TRP A 290 12.63 12.50 -8.68
CA TRP A 290 11.52 11.66 -8.23
C TRP A 290 11.47 10.37 -9.04
N LEU A 291 11.33 9.25 -8.32
CA LEU A 291 11.11 7.93 -8.90
C LEU A 291 9.61 7.70 -9.08
N ILE A 292 9.15 7.44 -10.30
CA ILE A 292 7.74 7.11 -10.58
C ILE A 292 7.65 5.65 -11.03
N THR A 293 6.79 4.88 -10.37
CA THR A 293 6.59 3.44 -10.65
C THR A 293 5.09 3.09 -10.60
N SER A 294 4.74 1.80 -10.74
CA SER A 294 3.38 1.31 -10.47
C SER A 294 3.10 0.93 -9.00
N GLY A 295 4.06 1.14 -8.08
CA GLY A 295 3.90 0.93 -6.62
C GLY A 295 3.73 -0.51 -6.14
N PHE A 296 3.69 -1.50 -7.05
CA PHE A 296 3.48 -2.91 -6.71
C PHE A 296 4.76 -3.61 -6.26
N ASN A 297 4.63 -4.56 -5.31
CA ASN A 297 5.73 -5.39 -4.82
C ASN A 297 6.06 -6.55 -5.78
N MET A 298 6.34 -6.22 -7.04
CA MET A 298 6.62 -7.20 -8.09
C MET A 298 7.65 -6.69 -9.10
N GLY A 299 8.34 -7.62 -9.76
CA GLY A 299 9.24 -7.36 -10.88
C GLY A 299 10.22 -6.21 -10.63
N VAL A 300 10.43 -5.36 -11.64
CA VAL A 300 11.35 -4.20 -11.57
C VAL A 300 10.99 -3.24 -10.42
N MET A 301 9.69 -3.04 -10.15
CA MET A 301 9.22 -2.11 -9.12
C MET A 301 9.60 -2.55 -7.70
N LYS A 302 9.80 -3.86 -7.48
CA LYS A 302 10.37 -4.38 -6.24
C LYS A 302 11.86 -4.05 -6.10
N GLU A 303 12.64 -4.17 -7.18
CA GLU A 303 14.07 -3.80 -7.15
C GLU A 303 14.27 -2.28 -6.98
N VAL A 304 13.39 -1.45 -7.54
CA VAL A 304 13.34 -0.01 -7.25
C VAL A 304 13.01 0.25 -5.77
N GLY A 305 12.02 -0.46 -5.20
CA GLY A 305 11.71 -0.37 -3.77
C GLY A 305 12.91 -0.74 -2.89
N LEU A 306 13.63 -1.81 -3.24
CA LEU A 306 14.84 -2.23 -2.54
C LEU A 306 15.98 -1.21 -2.67
N ALA A 307 16.17 -0.57 -3.84
CA ALA A 307 17.11 0.55 -4.00
C ALA A 307 16.72 1.76 -3.13
N VAL A 308 15.44 2.14 -3.12
CA VAL A 308 14.95 3.25 -2.28
C VAL A 308 15.15 2.92 -0.80
N ARG A 309 14.89 1.69 -0.38
CA ARG A 309 15.10 1.21 1.00
C ARG A 309 16.56 1.32 1.46
N GLU A 310 17.49 1.06 0.56
CA GLU A 310 18.93 1.03 0.80
C GLU A 310 19.56 2.44 0.79
N GLY A 311 19.10 3.30 -0.12
CA GLY A 311 19.56 4.69 -0.24
C GLY A 311 18.70 5.74 0.49
N GLN A 312 17.72 5.36 1.31
CA GLN A 312 16.85 6.33 1.97
C GLN A 312 17.60 7.07 3.09
N SER A 313 17.49 8.39 3.06
CA SER A 313 17.89 9.27 4.15
C SER A 313 16.81 10.33 4.40
N PHE A 314 16.86 10.97 5.55
CA PHE A 314 15.87 11.94 5.99
C PHE A 314 16.54 13.27 6.32
N GLU A 315 15.98 14.35 5.77
CA GLU A 315 16.44 15.72 6.01
C GLU A 315 15.46 16.43 6.94
N TRP A 316 15.97 17.25 7.87
CA TRP A 316 15.12 18.11 8.68
C TRP A 316 14.79 19.39 7.94
N TYR A 317 13.51 19.67 7.70
CA TYR A 317 13.08 20.92 7.08
C TYR A 317 11.86 21.49 7.79
N LYS A 318 11.97 22.76 8.25
CA LYS A 318 10.95 23.48 9.02
C LYS A 318 10.45 22.66 10.23
N ASP A 319 9.24 22.12 10.10
CA ASP A 319 8.42 21.43 11.11
C ASP A 319 8.49 19.89 11.02
N ARG A 320 9.26 19.32 10.09
CA ARG A 320 9.18 17.88 9.78
C ARG A 320 10.48 17.28 9.21
N PHE A 321 10.56 15.95 9.25
CA PHE A 321 11.48 15.22 8.38
C PHE A 321 10.87 15.05 6.99
N ALA A 322 11.66 15.32 5.96
CA ALA A 322 11.39 15.03 4.56
C ALA A 322 12.19 13.81 4.10
N HIS A 323 11.64 13.05 3.14
CA HIS A 323 12.40 12.00 2.46
C HIS A 323 13.34 12.64 1.42
N VAL A 324 14.59 12.20 1.39
CA VAL A 324 15.54 12.53 0.32
C VAL A 324 15.17 11.74 -0.94
N LEU A 325 15.01 10.41 -0.85
CA LEU A 325 14.51 9.61 -1.97
C LEU A 325 12.97 9.61 -1.98
N ARG A 326 12.38 10.24 -3.00
CA ARG A 326 10.93 10.34 -3.18
C ARG A 326 10.47 9.37 -4.27
N CYS A 327 9.75 8.33 -3.87
CA CYS A 327 9.30 7.26 -4.76
C CYS A 327 7.77 7.17 -4.73
N ILE A 328 7.16 7.36 -5.89
CA ILE A 328 5.72 7.56 -6.10
C ILE A 328 5.16 6.35 -6.87
N GLY A 329 4.26 5.59 -6.23
CA GLY A 329 3.53 4.51 -6.87
C GLY A 329 2.22 5.00 -7.49
N ILE A 330 2.13 5.05 -8.82
CA ILE A 330 0.90 5.36 -9.55
C ILE A 330 0.26 4.06 -10.02
N ALA A 331 -0.78 3.61 -9.32
CA ALA A 331 -1.34 2.26 -9.44
C ALA A 331 -2.84 2.25 -9.76
N PRO A 332 -3.36 1.28 -10.54
CA PRO A 332 -4.79 1.11 -10.73
C PRO A 332 -5.44 0.53 -9.46
N TRP A 333 -6.38 1.27 -8.86
CA TRP A 333 -7.05 0.94 -7.60
C TRP A 333 -7.66 -0.48 -7.60
N GLY A 334 -8.30 -0.86 -8.70
CA GLY A 334 -8.90 -2.18 -8.87
C GLY A 334 -7.92 -3.35 -8.73
N TYR A 335 -6.62 -3.14 -9.01
CA TYR A 335 -5.59 -4.17 -8.95
C TYR A 335 -4.79 -4.19 -7.62
N VAL A 336 -5.11 -3.29 -6.67
CA VAL A 336 -4.47 -3.28 -5.35
C VAL A 336 -5.04 -4.40 -4.48
N LYS A 337 -4.16 -5.31 -4.03
CA LYS A 337 -4.49 -6.37 -3.06
C LYS A 337 -4.87 -5.75 -1.71
N ASN A 338 -5.88 -6.29 -1.04
CA ASN A 338 -6.36 -5.83 0.27
C ASN A 338 -6.79 -4.34 0.33
N ARG A 339 -7.09 -3.69 -0.81
CA ARG A 339 -7.46 -2.25 -0.93
C ARG A 339 -8.51 -1.73 0.07
N HIS A 340 -9.39 -2.61 0.57
CA HIS A 340 -10.40 -2.25 1.57
C HIS A 340 -9.79 -1.66 2.86
N VAL A 341 -8.57 -2.06 3.28
CA VAL A 341 -7.92 -1.47 4.47
C VAL A 341 -7.55 0.00 4.27
N LEU A 342 -7.42 0.44 3.01
CA LEU A 342 -7.10 1.82 2.60
C LEU A 342 -8.36 2.69 2.39
N THR A 343 -9.56 2.12 2.55
CA THR A 343 -10.85 2.84 2.43
C THR A 343 -11.42 3.10 3.80
N ASP A 344 -11.96 4.28 4.07
CA ASP A 344 -12.87 4.46 5.20
C ASP A 344 -14.32 4.16 4.79
N HIS A 345 -15.04 3.50 5.69
CA HIS A 345 -16.45 3.13 5.57
C HIS A 345 -17.32 3.86 6.61
N ASN A 346 -16.72 4.52 7.61
CA ASN A 346 -17.45 5.32 8.58
C ASN A 346 -17.71 6.72 8.00
N ILE A 347 -18.92 6.91 7.46
CA ILE A 347 -19.34 8.15 6.76
C ILE A 347 -19.22 9.41 7.66
N ASN A 348 -19.39 9.25 8.97
CA ASN A 348 -19.52 10.37 9.92
C ASN A 348 -18.23 10.83 10.60
N VAL A 349 -17.06 10.32 10.18
CA VAL A 349 -15.76 10.74 10.74
C VAL A 349 -15.01 11.58 9.70
N GLN A 350 -14.06 12.42 10.13
CA GLN A 350 -12.89 12.77 9.30
C GLN A 350 -12.31 11.47 8.71
N GLY A 351 -11.83 11.51 7.47
CA GLY A 351 -11.30 10.30 6.81
C GLY A 351 -10.03 9.77 7.49
N LYS A 352 -9.38 8.75 6.88
CA LYS A 352 -8.10 8.15 7.33
C LYS A 352 -6.87 9.07 7.32
N PHE A 353 -7.11 10.38 7.37
CA PHE A 353 -6.14 11.40 7.74
C PHE A 353 -5.63 11.21 9.18
N ASP A 354 -6.56 11.15 10.15
CA ASP A 354 -6.22 10.94 11.57
C ASP A 354 -5.92 9.46 11.88
N LYS A 355 -6.42 8.54 11.05
CA LYS A 355 -6.34 7.08 11.29
C LYS A 355 -5.47 6.38 10.24
N ILE A 356 -4.18 6.29 10.53
CA ILE A 356 -3.16 5.62 9.71
C ILE A 356 -3.63 4.20 9.33
N ALA A 357 -3.66 3.91 8.02
CA ALA A 357 -4.12 2.63 7.49
C ALA A 357 -3.01 1.58 7.60
N GLU A 358 -3.21 0.54 8.42
CA GLU A 358 -2.27 -0.57 8.52
C GLU A 358 -2.45 -1.55 7.36
N TYR A 359 -1.41 -1.67 6.53
CA TYR A 359 -1.43 -2.49 5.30
C TYR A 359 -0.42 -3.64 5.38
N LYS A 360 -0.92 -4.87 5.48
CA LYS A 360 -0.07 -6.07 5.42
C LYS A 360 0.34 -6.35 3.98
N THR A 361 1.62 -6.13 3.66
CA THR A 361 2.19 -6.47 2.35
C THR A 361 2.63 -7.96 2.30
N SER A 362 3.00 -8.45 1.12
CA SER A 362 3.45 -9.82 0.90
C SER A 362 4.40 -9.91 -0.29
N ASN A 363 5.28 -10.91 -0.27
CA ASN A 363 6.10 -11.31 -1.42
C ASN A 363 5.39 -12.34 -2.32
N VAL A 364 4.22 -12.83 -1.92
CA VAL A 364 3.44 -13.82 -2.68
C VAL A 364 2.55 -13.11 -3.70
N ILE A 365 2.98 -13.19 -4.96
CA ILE A 365 2.22 -12.77 -6.15
C ILE A 365 1.40 -13.97 -6.63
N GLU A 366 0.09 -13.79 -6.78
CA GLU A 366 -0.81 -14.84 -7.24
C GLU A 366 -1.25 -14.57 -8.69
N HIS A 367 -1.21 -15.58 -9.55
CA HIS A 367 -1.58 -15.45 -10.96
C HIS A 367 -3.03 -14.94 -11.12
N ALA A 368 -3.20 -13.96 -12.02
CA ALA A 368 -4.49 -13.32 -12.34
C ALA A 368 -5.26 -12.74 -11.13
N LYS A 369 -4.55 -12.30 -10.08
CA LYS A 369 -5.13 -11.63 -8.90
C LYS A 369 -4.47 -10.27 -8.62
N PRO A 370 -5.12 -9.38 -7.84
CA PRO A 370 -4.52 -8.16 -7.31
C PRO A 370 -3.16 -8.37 -6.64
N VAL A 371 -2.26 -7.40 -6.81
CA VAL A 371 -0.87 -7.47 -6.33
C VAL A 371 -0.68 -6.59 -5.09
N PRO A 372 0.11 -7.03 -4.08
CA PRO A 372 0.40 -6.21 -2.91
C PRO A 372 1.24 -4.98 -3.26
N LEU A 373 1.05 -3.89 -2.51
CA LEU A 373 1.88 -2.67 -2.62
C LEU A 373 3.28 -2.92 -2.02
N ASN A 374 4.32 -2.34 -2.62
CA ASN A 374 5.67 -2.35 -2.06
C ASN A 374 5.78 -1.38 -0.86
N SER A 375 6.49 -1.79 0.20
CA SER A 375 6.58 -1.05 1.46
C SER A 375 7.54 0.14 1.46
N ASP A 376 8.39 0.25 0.43
CA ASP A 376 9.53 1.16 0.39
C ASP A 376 9.25 2.41 -0.48
N HIS A 377 8.03 2.51 -1.03
CA HIS A 377 7.53 3.70 -1.71
C HIS A 377 6.97 4.71 -0.70
N THR A 378 7.24 6.00 -0.92
CA THR A 378 6.92 7.07 0.05
C THR A 378 5.57 7.73 -0.21
N HIS A 379 5.04 7.61 -1.44
CA HIS A 379 3.77 8.21 -1.84
C HIS A 379 3.00 7.31 -2.82
N PHE A 380 1.66 7.35 -2.79
CA PHE A 380 0.79 6.57 -3.69
C PHE A 380 -0.35 7.39 -4.28
N ILE A 381 -0.59 7.20 -5.58
CA ILE A 381 -1.81 7.66 -6.27
C ILE A 381 -2.53 6.45 -6.84
N PHE A 382 -3.76 6.23 -6.41
CA PHE A 382 -4.62 5.14 -6.88
C PHE A 382 -5.62 5.68 -7.90
N VAL A 383 -5.41 5.34 -9.16
CA VAL A 383 -6.31 5.69 -10.27
C VAL A 383 -7.45 4.68 -10.32
N ASP A 384 -8.67 5.15 -10.22
CA ASP A 384 -9.90 4.34 -10.14
C ASP A 384 -10.73 4.50 -11.41
N ASP A 385 -10.98 3.39 -12.10
CA ASP A 385 -11.84 3.29 -13.28
C ASP A 385 -13.20 2.61 -12.97
N GLY A 386 -13.45 2.29 -11.70
CA GLY A 386 -14.65 1.57 -11.25
C GLY A 386 -14.60 0.06 -11.42
N TYR A 387 -13.62 -0.48 -12.15
CA TYR A 387 -13.40 -1.92 -12.29
C TYR A 387 -12.50 -2.45 -11.16
N ARG A 388 -12.52 -3.77 -10.96
CA ARG A 388 -11.85 -4.45 -9.85
C ARG A 388 -11.17 -5.72 -10.36
N ASN A 389 -10.06 -6.06 -9.73
CA ASN A 389 -9.23 -7.24 -10.02
C ASN A 389 -8.63 -7.26 -11.45
N LEU A 390 -8.58 -6.10 -12.12
CA LEU A 390 -8.00 -5.88 -13.45
C LEU A 390 -6.96 -4.74 -13.40
N TYR A 391 -5.90 -4.83 -14.21
CA TYR A 391 -4.92 -3.76 -14.42
C TYR A 391 -5.33 -2.96 -15.67
N ARG A 392 -5.97 -1.79 -15.50
CA ARG A 392 -6.34 -0.86 -16.58
C ARG A 392 -6.52 0.57 -16.03
N GLY A 393 -6.88 1.54 -16.88
CA GLY A 393 -7.20 2.92 -16.48
C GLY A 393 -6.00 3.82 -16.17
N VAL A 394 -4.98 3.30 -15.47
CA VAL A 394 -3.82 4.06 -14.96
C VAL A 394 -2.97 4.76 -16.03
N ALA A 395 -2.95 4.25 -17.27
CA ALA A 395 -1.99 4.69 -18.30
C ALA A 395 -2.18 6.16 -18.73
N LYS A 396 -3.43 6.60 -18.98
CA LYS A 396 -3.72 7.97 -19.42
C LYS A 396 -3.40 9.00 -18.32
N PHE A 397 -3.75 8.68 -17.07
CA PHE A 397 -3.36 9.50 -15.92
C PHE A 397 -1.83 9.62 -15.81
N ARG A 398 -1.12 8.48 -15.82
CA ARG A 398 0.36 8.45 -15.66
C ARG A 398 1.08 9.28 -16.73
N ALA A 399 0.71 9.12 -18.00
CA ALA A 399 1.31 9.90 -19.09
C ALA A 399 1.07 11.42 -18.96
N ARG A 400 -0.16 11.83 -18.60
CA ARG A 400 -0.47 13.25 -18.34
C ARG A 400 0.27 13.80 -17.11
N PHE A 401 0.40 12.99 -16.06
CA PHE A 401 1.10 13.33 -14.82
C PHE A 401 2.60 13.49 -15.03
N GLU A 402 3.23 12.56 -15.74
CA GLU A 402 4.65 12.63 -16.09
C GLU A 402 4.95 13.84 -16.99
N LYS A 403 4.13 14.09 -18.02
CA LYS A 403 4.25 15.30 -18.85
C LYS A 403 4.15 16.57 -18.00
N LYS A 404 3.07 16.73 -17.23
CA LYS A 404 2.82 17.97 -16.47
C LYS A 404 3.89 18.24 -15.40
N LEU A 405 4.60 17.21 -14.91
CA LEU A 405 5.79 17.39 -14.09
C LEU A 405 7.02 17.81 -14.92
N SER A 406 7.27 17.24 -16.10
CA SER A 406 8.36 17.68 -17.00
C SER A 406 8.19 19.14 -17.40
N ASP A 407 7.00 19.49 -17.90
CA ASP A 407 6.62 20.86 -18.26
C ASP A 407 6.94 21.83 -17.08
N SER A 408 6.59 21.44 -15.84
CA SER A 408 6.83 22.26 -14.64
C SER A 408 8.32 22.42 -14.28
N ILE A 409 9.15 21.43 -14.59
CA ILE A 409 10.60 21.45 -14.33
C ILE A 409 11.32 22.31 -15.39
N GLU A 410 10.90 22.21 -16.65
CA GLU A 410 11.45 22.99 -17.75
C GLU A 410 11.16 24.49 -17.57
N HIS A 411 9.91 24.87 -17.28
CA HIS A 411 9.54 26.25 -16.95
C HIS A 411 10.20 26.79 -15.66
N GLY A 412 10.67 25.90 -14.77
CA GLY A 412 11.48 26.27 -13.61
C GLY A 412 12.92 26.61 -13.98
N LYS A 413 13.52 25.87 -14.93
CA LYS A 413 14.90 26.10 -15.40
C LYS A 413 15.00 27.35 -16.28
N SER A 414 13.97 27.70 -17.05
CA SER A 414 13.92 28.92 -17.88
C SER A 414 13.72 30.23 -17.10
N LYS A 415 13.95 30.23 -15.77
CA LYS A 415 13.82 31.40 -14.88
C LYS A 415 15.03 31.59 -13.95
N CYS A 416 16.15 30.96 -14.28
CA CYS A 416 17.43 31.06 -13.58
C CYS A 416 18.52 31.56 -14.54
#